data_AF-A0A9D0H1V7-F1
#
_entry.id   AF-A0A9D0H1V7-F1
#
_cell.length_a   1.000
_cell.length_b   1.000
_cell.length_c   1.000
_cell.angle_alpha   90.00
_cell.angle_beta   90.00
_cell.angle_gamma   90.00
#
_symmetry.space_group_name_H-M   'P 1'
#
loop_
_entity.id
_entity.type
_entity.pdbx_description
1 polymer ?
#
loop_
_entity_poly.entity_id
_entity_poly.type
_entity_poly.pdbx_seq_one_letter_code
_entity_poly.pdbx_strand_id
1 'polypeptide(L)'
;MSFKKVKDILNQLTHEHVVFLKKIEELKEKLNNQFSEDLLDELMNFIKKDILEHARVEEEDLEKALEEAGITDFDVEALNFGHRTLDEIIQHLEYLIDLYKKGERKYRGRDLKSEIVKTADEFFQTLKDHFTEEEDFFFPDILKYDIERFE
;
A
#
# COMPACT_ATOMS: atom_id res chain seq x y z
N MET A 1 26.36 14.29 -2.65
CA MET A 1 25.52 13.64 -1.64
C MET A 1 25.16 12.27 -2.18
N SER A 2 25.21 11.23 -1.34
CA SER A 2 25.34 9.86 -1.84
C SER A 2 23.99 9.20 -2.12
N PHE A 3 23.92 8.57 -3.29
CA PHE A 3 22.90 7.59 -3.68
C PHE A 3 22.65 6.49 -2.61
N LYS A 4 23.55 6.35 -1.63
CA LYS A 4 23.33 5.58 -0.40
C LYS A 4 21.99 5.87 0.30
N LYS A 5 21.56 7.13 0.42
CA LYS A 5 20.27 7.46 1.08
C LYS A 5 19.09 6.85 0.33
N VAL A 6 19.11 6.93 -1.00
CA VAL A 6 18.13 6.28 -1.88
C VAL A 6 18.13 4.78 -1.65
N LYS A 7 19.30 4.12 -1.66
CA LYS A 7 19.43 2.68 -1.39
C LYS A 7 18.90 2.29 0.00
N ASP A 8 19.19 3.08 1.03
CA ASP A 8 18.74 2.81 2.39
C ASP A 8 17.19 2.86 2.47
N ILE A 9 16.55 3.83 1.80
CA ILE A 9 15.09 3.94 1.71
C ILE A 9 14.50 2.77 0.91
N LEU A 10 15.01 2.46 -0.27
CA LEU A 10 14.50 1.34 -1.09
C LEU A 10 14.58 0.00 -0.35
N ASN A 11 15.67 -0.24 0.40
CA ASN A 11 15.80 -1.44 1.23
C ASN A 11 14.78 -1.48 2.37
N GLN A 12 14.47 -0.32 2.99
CA GLN A 12 13.43 -0.21 4.00
C GLN A 12 12.06 -0.56 3.39
N LEU A 13 11.69 0.07 2.27
CA LEU A 13 10.40 -0.16 1.59
C LEU A 13 10.22 -1.63 1.19
N THR A 14 11.24 -2.22 0.57
CA THR A 14 11.23 -3.67 0.22
C THR A 14 11.06 -4.55 1.46
N HIS A 15 11.66 -4.19 2.60
CA HIS A 15 11.47 -4.93 3.84
C HIS A 15 10.03 -4.80 4.37
N GLU A 16 9.47 -3.60 4.30
CA GLU A 16 8.08 -3.31 4.68
C GLU A 16 7.10 -4.12 3.83
N HIS A 17 7.31 -4.24 2.51
CA HIS A 17 6.46 -5.07 1.63
C HIS A 17 6.35 -6.51 2.14
N VAL A 18 7.48 -7.12 2.52
CA VAL A 18 7.50 -8.49 3.07
C VAL A 18 6.71 -8.59 4.38
N VAL A 19 6.80 -7.57 5.24
CA VAL A 19 6.05 -7.53 6.50
C VAL A 19 4.56 -7.35 6.24
N PHE A 20 4.19 -6.44 5.35
CA PHE A 20 2.80 -6.13 5.00
C PHE A 20 2.13 -7.29 4.29
N LEU A 21 2.80 -7.98 3.36
CA LEU A 21 2.26 -9.16 2.70
C LEU A 21 1.95 -10.29 3.70
N LYS A 22 2.80 -10.49 4.73
CA LYS A 22 2.48 -11.43 5.81
C LYS A 22 1.26 -10.99 6.61
N LYS A 23 1.18 -9.70 6.95
CA LYS A 23 0.06 -9.13 7.69
C LYS A 23 -1.26 -9.25 6.92
N ILE A 24 -1.22 -9.07 5.61
CA ILE A 24 -2.35 -9.24 4.69
C ILE A 24 -2.87 -10.68 4.75
N GLU A 25 -1.99 -11.69 4.67
CA GLU A 25 -2.41 -13.09 4.73
C GLU A 25 -3.03 -13.44 6.09
N GLU A 26 -2.49 -12.90 7.19
CA GLU A 26 -3.12 -13.03 8.53
C GLU A 26 -4.51 -12.39 8.57
N LEU A 27 -4.66 -11.17 8.04
CA LEU A 27 -5.93 -10.44 8.03
C LEU A 27 -6.97 -11.15 7.15
N LYS A 28 -6.58 -11.67 5.97
CA LYS A 28 -7.43 -12.48 5.10
C LYS A 28 -7.97 -13.72 5.82
N GLU A 29 -7.11 -14.45 6.52
CA GLU A 29 -7.53 -15.64 7.26
C GLU A 29 -8.53 -15.27 8.37
N LYS A 30 -8.23 -14.21 9.13
CA LYS A 30 -9.12 -13.72 10.20
C LYS A 30 -10.46 -13.23 9.64
N LEU A 31 -10.48 -12.52 8.51
CA LEU A 31 -11.72 -11.98 7.92
C LEU A 31 -12.67 -13.11 7.50
N ASN A 32 -12.12 -14.21 6.99
CA ASN A 32 -12.90 -15.37 6.58
C ASN A 32 -13.41 -16.21 7.77
N ASN A 33 -12.61 -16.34 8.83
CA ASN A 33 -12.90 -17.29 9.92
C ASN A 33 -13.40 -16.65 11.23
N GLN A 34 -13.06 -15.38 11.47
CA GLN A 34 -13.19 -14.71 12.78
C GLN A 34 -13.69 -13.27 12.65
N PHE A 35 -14.57 -13.01 11.66
CA PHE A 35 -15.10 -11.68 11.40
C PHE A 35 -15.73 -11.02 12.64
N SER A 36 -15.18 -9.89 13.06
CA SER A 36 -15.60 -9.11 14.22
C SER A 36 -15.35 -7.62 14.00
N GLU A 37 -15.97 -6.75 14.80
CA GLU A 37 -15.70 -5.31 14.74
C GLU A 37 -14.26 -4.98 15.11
N ASP A 38 -13.69 -5.66 16.11
CA ASP A 38 -12.29 -5.50 16.51
C ASP A 38 -11.33 -5.82 15.35
N LEU A 39 -11.65 -6.83 14.54
CA LEU A 39 -10.86 -7.17 13.35
C LEU A 39 -10.97 -6.08 12.27
N LEU A 40 -12.14 -5.46 12.10
CA LEU A 40 -12.29 -4.34 11.18
C LEU A 40 -11.48 -3.13 11.64
N ASP A 41 -11.38 -2.91 12.94
CA ASP A 41 -10.49 -1.88 13.51
C ASP A 41 -9.02 -2.24 13.35
N GLU A 42 -8.63 -3.50 13.50
CA GLU A 42 -7.27 -3.97 13.20
C GLU A 42 -6.92 -3.72 11.72
N LEU A 43 -7.82 -4.07 10.79
CA LEU A 43 -7.68 -3.83 9.36
C LEU A 43 -7.51 -2.34 9.05
N MET A 44 -8.41 -1.50 9.57
CA MET A 44 -8.34 -0.06 9.29
C MET A 44 -7.12 0.60 9.94
N ASN A 45 -6.65 0.11 11.09
CA ASN A 45 -5.40 0.60 11.69
C ASN A 45 -4.19 0.23 10.85
N PHE A 46 -4.12 -1.00 10.33
CA PHE A 46 -3.07 -1.41 9.40
C PHE A 46 -3.04 -0.50 8.16
N ILE A 47 -4.18 -0.27 7.53
CA ILE A 47 -4.29 0.63 6.36
C ILE A 47 -3.83 2.05 6.74
N LYS A 48 -4.43 2.64 7.77
CA LYS A 48 -4.23 4.06 8.08
C LYS A 48 -2.88 4.41 8.68
N LYS A 49 -2.20 3.46 9.29
CA LYS A 49 -0.92 3.69 9.94
C LYS A 49 0.22 3.16 9.11
N ASP A 50 0.13 1.90 8.69
CA ASP A 50 1.27 1.22 8.11
C ASP A 50 1.32 1.51 6.60
N ILE A 51 0.20 1.32 5.88
CA ILE A 51 0.16 1.55 4.43
C ILE A 51 0.25 3.04 4.06
N LEU A 52 -0.43 3.92 4.78
CA LEU A 52 -0.34 5.35 4.51
C LEU A 52 1.02 5.96 4.87
N GLU A 53 1.69 5.48 5.92
CA GLU A 53 3.06 5.93 6.22
C GLU A 53 4.03 5.44 5.15
N HIS A 54 3.86 4.21 4.68
CA HIS A 54 4.66 3.66 3.58
C HIS A 54 4.54 4.51 2.31
N ALA A 55 3.32 4.79 1.86
CA ALA A 55 3.08 5.68 0.72
C ALA A 55 3.71 7.07 0.92
N ARG A 56 3.65 7.63 2.14
CA ARG A 56 4.31 8.91 2.46
C ARG A 56 5.84 8.83 2.32
N VAL A 57 6.47 7.74 2.77
CA VAL A 57 7.92 7.54 2.62
C VAL A 57 8.30 7.52 1.14
N GLU A 58 7.48 6.93 0.28
CA GLU A 58 7.73 6.90 -1.17
C GLU A 58 7.51 8.25 -1.83
N GLU A 59 6.38 8.90 -1.53
CA GLU A 59 6.01 10.17 -2.14
C GLU A 59 6.87 11.32 -1.66
N GLU A 60 7.29 11.34 -0.39
CA GLU A 60 8.02 12.48 0.19
C GLU A 60 9.52 12.20 0.38
N ASP A 61 9.86 11.09 1.06
CA ASP A 61 11.23 10.86 1.51
C ASP A 61 12.11 10.32 0.37
N LEU A 62 11.58 9.39 -0.43
CA LEU A 62 12.26 8.85 -1.61
C LEU A 62 12.37 9.91 -2.70
N GLU A 63 11.30 10.64 -3.04
CA GLU A 63 11.33 11.75 -4.00
C GLU A 63 12.44 12.75 -3.63
N LYS A 64 12.44 13.23 -2.39
CA LYS A 64 13.47 14.15 -1.89
C LYS A 64 14.88 13.55 -1.95
N ALA A 65 15.04 12.26 -1.65
CA ALA A 65 16.33 11.60 -1.74
C ALA A 65 16.84 11.48 -3.20
N LEU A 66 15.94 11.28 -4.16
CA LEU A 66 16.23 11.29 -5.59
C LEU A 66 16.67 12.69 -6.05
N GLU A 67 15.94 13.73 -5.66
CA GLU A 67 16.31 15.13 -5.93
C GLU A 67 17.68 15.50 -5.34
N GLU A 68 17.94 15.15 -4.07
CA GLU A 68 19.24 15.35 -3.42
C GLU A 68 20.36 14.56 -4.10
N ALA A 69 20.02 13.44 -4.74
CA ALA A 69 20.92 12.66 -5.57
C ALA A 69 21.03 13.21 -7.00
N GLY A 70 20.32 14.28 -7.38
CA GLY A 70 20.35 14.88 -8.72
C GLY A 70 19.62 14.07 -9.78
N ILE A 71 18.64 13.25 -9.40
CA ILE A 71 17.75 12.50 -10.28
C ILE A 71 16.41 13.23 -10.28
N THR A 72 16.15 14.00 -11.35
CA THR A 72 14.92 14.83 -11.47
C THR A 72 13.95 14.34 -12.52
N ASP A 73 14.37 13.36 -13.33
CA ASP A 73 13.62 12.90 -14.50
C ASP A 73 12.87 11.59 -14.23
N PHE A 74 12.87 11.12 -12.97
CA PHE A 74 12.15 9.93 -12.56
C PHE A 74 10.65 10.21 -12.51
N ASP A 75 9.84 9.35 -13.13
CA ASP A 75 8.40 9.51 -13.23
C ASP A 75 7.69 9.06 -11.92
N VAL A 76 7.66 9.97 -10.94
CA VAL A 76 6.94 9.77 -9.67
C VAL A 76 5.42 9.70 -9.88
N GLU A 77 4.88 10.23 -10.98
CA GLU A 77 3.43 10.22 -11.20
C GLU A 77 2.86 8.82 -11.41
N ALA A 78 3.66 7.90 -11.95
CA ALA A 78 3.27 6.51 -12.13
C ALA A 78 3.14 5.78 -10.79
N LEU A 79 4.04 6.03 -9.82
CA LEU A 79 3.94 5.53 -8.44
C LEU A 79 2.68 6.09 -7.75
N ASN A 80 2.44 7.40 -7.89
CA ASN A 80 1.26 8.08 -7.33
C ASN A 80 -0.08 7.58 -7.93
N PHE A 81 -0.07 6.99 -9.13
CA PHE A 81 -1.27 6.43 -9.74
C PHE A 81 -1.73 5.16 -9.02
N GLY A 82 -0.80 4.30 -8.60
CA GLY A 82 -1.11 3.11 -7.80
C GLY A 82 -1.77 3.48 -6.48
N HIS A 83 -1.24 4.48 -5.78
CA HIS A 83 -1.77 4.98 -4.51
C HIS A 83 -3.20 5.52 -4.62
N ARG A 84 -3.52 6.28 -5.68
CA ARG A 84 -4.89 6.76 -5.91
C ARG A 84 -5.90 5.61 -6.08
N THR A 85 -5.50 4.53 -6.74
CA THR A 85 -6.37 3.35 -6.89
C THR A 85 -6.64 2.69 -5.54
N LEU A 86 -5.62 2.59 -4.69
CA LEU A 86 -5.75 2.07 -3.33
C LEU A 86 -6.66 2.96 -2.47
N ASP A 87 -6.53 4.28 -2.56
CA ASP A 87 -7.36 5.25 -1.84
C ASP A 87 -8.85 5.11 -2.16
N GLU A 88 -9.21 4.91 -3.42
CA GLU A 88 -10.61 4.70 -3.82
C GLU A 88 -11.21 3.45 -3.17
N ILE A 89 -10.43 2.35 -3.13
CA ILE A 89 -10.85 1.11 -2.48
C ILE A 89 -10.96 1.31 -0.97
N ILE A 90 -10.02 2.02 -0.35
CA ILE A 90 -10.02 2.33 1.09
C ILE A 90 -11.29 3.12 1.45
N GLN A 91 -11.61 4.19 0.71
CA GLN A 91 -12.81 5.00 0.96
C GLN A 91 -14.08 4.14 0.86
N HIS A 92 -14.15 3.23 -0.11
CA HIS A 92 -15.28 2.32 -0.22
C HIS A 92 -15.35 1.35 0.97
N LEU A 93 -14.22 0.77 1.36
CA LEU A 93 -14.12 -0.15 2.49
C LEU A 93 -14.54 0.53 3.80
N GLU A 94 -14.06 1.75 4.05
CA GLU A 94 -14.45 2.57 5.20
C GLU A 94 -15.95 2.78 5.28
N TYR A 95 -16.57 3.13 4.15
CA TYR A 95 -18.00 3.33 4.07
C TYR A 95 -18.77 2.04 4.42
N LEU A 96 -18.34 0.89 3.89
CA LEU A 96 -18.99 -0.40 4.20
C LEU A 96 -18.84 -0.78 5.68
N ILE A 97 -17.67 -0.55 6.27
CA ILE A 97 -17.40 -0.81 7.69
C ILE A 97 -18.27 0.11 8.58
N ASP A 98 -18.39 1.39 8.23
CA ASP A 98 -19.24 2.35 8.95
C ASP A 98 -20.72 1.92 8.93
N LEU A 99 -21.24 1.50 7.78
CA LEU A 99 -22.59 0.92 7.69
C LEU A 99 -22.74 -0.28 8.63
N TYR A 100 -21.75 -1.19 8.64
CA TYR A 100 -21.81 -2.41 9.45
C TYR A 100 -21.86 -2.10 10.94
N LYS A 101 -21.01 -1.16 11.39
CA LYS A 101 -20.96 -0.67 12.78
C LYS A 101 -22.23 0.07 13.20
N LYS A 102 -22.93 0.71 12.25
CA LYS A 102 -24.26 1.32 12.47
C LYS A 102 -25.39 0.28 12.59
N GLY A 103 -25.08 -1.00 12.43
CA GLY A 103 -26.05 -2.10 12.54
C GLY A 103 -26.67 -2.50 11.22
N GLU A 104 -26.26 -1.90 10.09
CA GLU A 104 -26.70 -2.34 8.78
C GLU A 104 -26.17 -3.75 8.50
N ARG A 105 -26.97 -4.52 7.75
CA ARG A 105 -26.63 -5.91 7.38
C ARG A 105 -26.63 -6.13 5.88
N LYS A 106 -27.09 -5.16 5.10
CA LYS A 106 -27.14 -5.25 3.64
C LYS A 106 -26.62 -3.98 2.97
N TYR A 107 -25.92 -4.16 1.86
CA TYR A 107 -25.53 -3.10 0.94
C TYR A 107 -25.99 -3.48 -0.47
N ARG A 108 -26.83 -2.63 -1.09
CA ARG A 108 -27.40 -2.87 -2.44
C ARG A 108 -28.04 -4.26 -2.60
N GLY A 109 -28.70 -4.75 -1.55
CA GLY A 109 -29.35 -6.07 -1.53
C GLY A 109 -28.43 -7.26 -1.24
N ARG A 110 -27.12 -7.05 -1.09
CA ARG A 110 -26.13 -8.08 -0.75
C ARG A 110 -25.79 -8.07 0.73
N ASP A 111 -25.28 -9.19 1.25
CA ASP A 111 -24.82 -9.30 2.63
C ASP A 111 -23.62 -8.37 2.86
N LEU A 112 -23.73 -7.47 3.84
CA LEU A 112 -22.72 -6.42 4.05
C LEU A 112 -21.38 -6.99 4.50
N LYS A 113 -21.37 -8.05 5.32
CA LYS A 113 -20.14 -8.72 5.73
C LYS A 113 -19.41 -9.28 4.51
N SER A 114 -20.12 -9.97 3.61
CA SER A 114 -19.56 -10.48 2.37
C SER A 114 -18.99 -9.38 1.48
N GLU A 115 -19.64 -8.22 1.40
CA GLU A 115 -19.13 -7.09 0.63
C GLU A 115 -17.85 -6.51 1.25
N ILE A 116 -17.79 -6.38 2.59
CA ILE A 116 -16.56 -5.94 3.29
C ILE A 116 -15.41 -6.88 3.01
N VAL A 117 -15.61 -8.20 3.16
CA VAL A 117 -14.56 -9.20 2.90
C VAL A 117 -14.08 -9.10 1.46
N LYS A 118 -15.01 -8.99 0.50
CA LYS A 118 -14.68 -8.86 -0.91
C LYS A 118 -13.87 -7.59 -1.20
N THR A 119 -14.27 -6.44 -0.66
CA THR A 119 -13.55 -5.17 -0.86
C THR A 119 -12.19 -5.16 -0.16
N ALA A 120 -12.05 -5.82 0.99
CA ALA A 120 -10.76 -6.03 1.62
C ALA A 120 -9.84 -6.93 0.78
N ASP A 121 -10.36 -8.01 0.20
CA ASP A 121 -9.60 -8.88 -0.71
C ASP A 121 -9.16 -8.13 -1.98
N GLU A 122 -10.02 -7.27 -2.52
CA GLU A 122 -9.68 -6.37 -3.63
C GLU A 122 -8.53 -5.44 -3.26
N PHE A 123 -8.62 -4.75 -2.11
CA PHE A 123 -7.54 -3.91 -1.59
C PHE A 123 -6.22 -4.68 -1.45
N PHE A 124 -6.26 -5.86 -0.84
CA PHE A 124 -5.07 -6.68 -0.63
C PHE A 124 -4.42 -7.14 -1.94
N GLN A 125 -5.22 -7.48 -2.94
CA GLN A 125 -4.71 -7.88 -4.24
C GLN A 125 -4.08 -6.70 -4.96
N THR A 126 -4.77 -5.55 -5.00
CA THR A 126 -4.23 -4.32 -5.59
C THR A 126 -2.94 -3.88 -4.92
N LEU A 127 -2.86 -3.95 -3.59
CA LEU A 127 -1.65 -3.58 -2.85
C LEU A 127 -0.48 -4.51 -3.16
N LYS A 128 -0.73 -5.81 -3.31
CA LYS A 128 0.29 -6.78 -3.71
C LYS A 128 0.79 -6.54 -5.14
N ASP A 129 -0.13 -6.25 -6.06
CA ASP A 129 0.21 -5.96 -7.44
C ASP A 129 1.05 -4.68 -7.53
N HIS A 130 0.69 -3.66 -6.75
CA HIS A 130 1.45 -2.41 -6.59
C HIS A 130 2.88 -2.66 -6.09
N PHE A 131 3.07 -3.40 -4.99
CA PHE A 131 4.41 -3.77 -4.52
C PHE A 131 5.24 -4.55 -5.55
N THR A 132 4.58 -5.39 -6.36
CA THR A 132 5.25 -6.13 -7.43
C THR A 132 5.72 -5.18 -8.52
N GLU A 133 4.89 -4.20 -8.89
CA GLU A 133 5.26 -3.17 -9.87
C GLU A 133 6.45 -2.34 -9.38
N GLU A 134 6.47 -1.99 -8.10
CA GLU A 134 7.58 -1.28 -7.47
C GLU A 134 8.88 -2.06 -7.47
N GLU A 135 8.87 -3.30 -6.99
CA GLU A 135 10.07 -4.11 -6.87
C GLU A 135 10.62 -4.60 -8.23
N ASP A 136 9.75 -4.88 -9.20
CA ASP A 136 10.16 -5.41 -10.51
C ASP A 136 10.51 -4.31 -11.53
N PHE A 137 9.94 -3.10 -11.38
CA PHE A 137 10.12 -2.03 -12.36
C PHE A 137 10.65 -0.73 -11.75
N PHE A 138 9.96 -0.13 -10.78
CA PHE A 138 10.32 1.20 -10.29
C PHE A 138 11.65 1.23 -9.53
N PHE A 139 11.83 0.35 -8.54
CA PHE A 139 13.06 0.31 -7.74
C PHE A 139 14.28 -0.05 -8.61
N PRO A 140 14.23 -1.04 -9.52
CA PRO A 140 15.31 -1.28 -10.46
C PRO A 140 15.63 -0.08 -11.35
N ASP A 141 14.62 0.65 -11.84
CA ASP A 141 14.83 1.84 -12.67
C ASP A 141 15.53 2.97 -11.90
N ILE A 142 15.17 3.19 -10.63
CA ILE A 142 15.90 4.10 -9.73
C ILE A 142 17.36 3.66 -9.58
N LEU A 143 17.61 2.37 -9.38
CA LEU A 143 18.95 1.82 -9.17
C LEU A 143 19.87 1.95 -10.40
N LYS A 144 19.32 2.01 -11.62
CA LYS A 144 20.12 2.23 -12.85
C LYS A 144 20.87 3.57 -12.83
N TYR A 145 20.30 4.61 -12.23
CA TYR A 145 20.95 5.92 -12.11
C TYR A 145 22.23 5.90 -11.26
N ASP A 146 22.43 4.90 -10.39
CA ASP A 146 23.70 4.71 -9.69
C ASP A 146 24.79 4.17 -10.62
N ILE A 147 24.42 3.30 -11.56
CA ILE A 147 25.34 2.63 -12.49
C ILE A 147 25.81 3.61 -13.56
N GLU A 148 24.86 4.31 -14.19
CA GLU A 148 25.12 5.29 -15.26
C GLU A 148 25.93 6.49 -14.78
N ARG A 149 25.97 6.75 -13.48
CA ARG A 149 26.75 7.85 -12.88
C ARG A 149 28.26 7.61 -12.89
N PHE A 150 28.70 6.38 -13.10
CA PHE A 150 30.11 5.98 -13.13
C PHE A 150 30.59 5.55 -14.53
N GLU A 151 29.73 5.66 -15.56
CA GLU A 151 30.10 5.57 -16.98
C GLU A 151 30.31 6.98 -17.60
#